data_AF-A0AA41XC10-F1
#
_entry.id   AF-A0AA41XC10-F1
#
_cell.length_a   1.000
_cell.length_b   1.000
_cell.length_c   1.000
_cell.angle_alpha   90.00
_cell.angle_beta   90.00
_cell.angle_gamma   90.00
#
_symmetry.space_group_name_H-M   'P 1'
#
loop_
_entity.id
_entity.type
_entity.pdbx_description
1 polymer ?
#
loop_
_entity_poly.entity_id
_entity_poly.type
_entity_poly.pdbx_seq_one_letter_code
_entity_poly.pdbx_strand_id
1 'polypeptide(L)'
;MSGARGAGIDAVLRGLARLLPPLARERYLEEWRADVAGAAEVGLSRGGIVRGAAALSLTIDRDAPAHSGEPRGMRPRRLTRRGFALFAAASVILVGAYLTGGGIVPEGAAATAGVVAALEAAGRLAVVLALALVAVGALYLARAARAVETRTARATLVAAIVGLAAILVGALVPSAPGWLLAAGAAALVLGLVGGIAVLGGSRAILLEPRTAPRRHRVVAAGIGVAAVVMLVVIGAIDLLVWNPLAKVPGLDLSTIYSRMEAEDGFFFASNAVLVAVWAAVWVIAAGIAFAVAALRPTSWFTPRRIAIVMLGIVGGAVFFRFFAGFGFGMSIADTFATSGGDASIVSAVLPYVGQLALAAAAVAVGWAPRVASARSASPLGSVTTP
;
A
#
# COMPACT_ATOMS: atom_id res chain seq x y z
N MET A 1 -20.94 50.81 -22.44
CA MET A 1 -19.78 49.90 -22.65
C MET A 1 -19.04 49.45 -21.38
N SER A 2 -19.26 50.05 -20.21
CA SER A 2 -18.61 49.66 -18.93
C SER A 2 -18.95 48.23 -18.46
N GLY A 3 -20.21 47.80 -18.57
CA GLY A 3 -20.67 46.49 -18.06
C GLY A 3 -20.06 45.26 -18.76
N ALA A 4 -19.89 45.29 -20.08
CA ALA A 4 -19.37 44.15 -20.85
C ALA A 4 -17.91 43.83 -20.49
N ARG A 5 -17.07 44.84 -20.23
CA ARG A 5 -15.69 44.63 -19.75
C ARG A 5 -15.63 44.10 -18.33
N GLY A 6 -16.60 44.45 -17.48
CA GLY A 6 -16.72 43.93 -16.11
C GLY A 6 -16.97 42.42 -16.07
N ALA A 7 -17.87 41.93 -16.92
CA ALA A 7 -18.21 40.51 -17.00
C ALA A 7 -17.01 39.62 -17.39
N GLY A 8 -16.16 40.08 -18.30
CA GLY A 8 -14.96 39.35 -18.71
C GLY A 8 -13.93 39.19 -17.59
N ILE A 9 -13.70 40.26 -16.81
CA ILE A 9 -12.74 40.23 -15.70
C ILE A 9 -13.20 39.27 -14.60
N ASP A 10 -14.49 39.29 -14.24
CA ASP A 10 -15.04 38.37 -13.24
C ASP A 10 -14.91 36.90 -13.66
N ALA A 11 -15.12 36.59 -14.94
CA ALA A 11 -14.93 35.24 -15.46
C ALA A 11 -13.48 34.76 -15.32
N VAL A 12 -12.50 35.64 -15.59
CA VAL A 12 -11.07 35.34 -15.41
C VAL A 12 -10.74 35.11 -13.93
N LEU A 13 -11.22 35.98 -13.04
CA LEU A 13 -11.00 35.82 -11.59
C LEU A 13 -11.60 34.52 -11.06
N ARG A 14 -12.80 34.13 -11.52
CA ARG A 14 -13.39 32.81 -11.21
C ARG A 14 -12.51 31.66 -11.72
N GLY A 15 -11.93 31.81 -12.91
CA GLY A 15 -10.96 30.85 -13.45
C GLY A 15 -9.72 30.71 -12.56
N LEU A 16 -9.13 31.82 -12.15
CA LEU A 16 -7.96 31.85 -11.26
C LEU A 16 -8.28 31.29 -9.87
N ALA A 17 -9.44 31.61 -9.31
CA ALA A 17 -9.88 31.10 -8.01
C ALA A 17 -10.02 29.57 -7.98
N ARG A 18 -10.31 28.93 -9.12
CA ARG A 18 -10.32 27.46 -9.22
C ARG A 18 -8.94 26.83 -9.00
N LEU A 19 -7.86 27.57 -9.26
CA LEU A 19 -6.47 27.14 -9.03
C LEU A 19 -6.07 27.22 -7.55
N LEU A 20 -6.82 27.97 -6.74
CA LEU A 20 -6.60 28.13 -5.31
C LEU A 20 -7.07 26.92 -4.49
N PRO A 21 -6.50 26.71 -3.28
CA PRO A 21 -6.99 25.73 -2.31
C PRO A 21 -8.49 25.95 -1.99
N PRO A 22 -9.29 24.87 -1.81
CA PRO A 22 -10.74 24.99 -1.64
C PRO A 22 -11.18 25.93 -0.53
N LEU A 23 -10.47 25.92 0.61
CA LEU A 23 -10.80 26.76 1.78
C LEU A 23 -10.50 28.24 1.57
N ALA A 24 -9.63 28.58 0.62
CA ALA A 24 -9.20 29.94 0.35
C ALA A 24 -9.93 30.55 -0.87
N ARG A 25 -10.58 29.71 -1.67
CA ARG A 25 -11.14 30.08 -2.98
C ARG A 25 -12.15 31.22 -2.90
N GLU A 26 -13.14 31.09 -2.02
CA GLU A 26 -14.24 32.06 -1.90
C GLU A 26 -13.72 33.38 -1.36
N ARG A 27 -12.97 33.33 -0.26
CA ARG A 27 -12.34 34.52 0.35
C ARG A 27 -11.50 35.32 -0.66
N TYR A 28 -10.56 34.68 -1.36
CA TYR A 28 -9.71 35.40 -2.33
C TYR A 28 -10.50 35.90 -3.53
N LEU A 29 -11.52 35.15 -3.98
CA LEU A 29 -12.38 35.62 -5.06
C LEU A 29 -13.16 36.88 -4.67
N GLU A 30 -13.64 36.95 -3.43
CA GLU A 30 -14.29 38.13 -2.87
C GLU A 30 -13.32 39.30 -2.74
N GLU A 31 -12.13 39.07 -2.18
CA GLU A 31 -11.06 40.08 -2.08
C GLU A 31 -10.71 40.65 -3.47
N TRP A 32 -10.46 39.80 -4.48
CA TRP A 32 -10.13 40.26 -5.83
C TRP A 32 -11.28 41.02 -6.51
N ARG A 33 -12.53 40.65 -6.22
CA ARG A 33 -13.70 41.38 -6.74
C ARG A 33 -13.81 42.75 -6.11
N ALA A 34 -13.58 42.86 -4.80
CA ALA A 34 -13.54 44.12 -4.09
C ALA A 34 -12.40 45.01 -4.62
N ASP A 35 -11.21 44.45 -4.84
CA ASP A 35 -10.08 45.17 -5.42
C ASP A 35 -10.41 45.70 -6.82
N VAL A 36 -11.04 44.88 -7.69
CA VAL A 36 -11.43 45.30 -9.04
C VAL A 36 -12.49 46.41 -9.02
N ALA A 37 -13.39 46.39 -8.02
CA ALA A 37 -14.39 47.44 -7.83
C ALA A 37 -13.73 48.76 -7.39
N GLY A 38 -12.82 48.71 -6.41
CA GLY A 38 -12.11 49.89 -5.88
C GLY A 38 -10.94 50.39 -6.74
N ALA A 39 -10.54 49.66 -7.78
CA ALA A 39 -9.33 49.92 -8.56
C ALA A 39 -9.19 51.38 -9.06
N ALA A 40 -10.29 52.02 -9.46
CA ALA A 40 -10.29 53.38 -10.00
C ALA A 40 -9.98 54.43 -8.94
N GLU A 41 -10.43 54.23 -7.70
CA GLU A 41 -10.26 55.18 -6.60
C GLU A 41 -8.79 55.25 -6.14
N VAL A 42 -8.07 54.13 -6.26
CA VAL A 42 -6.65 54.01 -5.90
C VAL A 42 -5.70 54.14 -7.10
N GLY A 43 -6.21 54.52 -8.28
CA GLY A 43 -5.40 54.70 -9.49
C GLY A 43 -4.77 53.42 -10.04
N LEU A 44 -5.31 52.25 -9.70
CA LEU A 44 -4.82 50.96 -10.18
C LEU A 44 -5.57 50.50 -11.44
N SER A 45 -4.84 49.94 -12.40
CA SER A 45 -5.48 49.29 -13.54
C SER A 45 -6.10 47.94 -13.13
N ARG A 46 -7.34 47.67 -13.56
CA ARG A 46 -8.00 46.36 -13.33
C ARG A 46 -7.16 45.18 -13.86
N GLY A 47 -6.43 45.38 -14.97
CA GLY A 47 -5.51 44.37 -15.50
C GLY A 47 -4.28 44.13 -14.62
N GLY A 48 -3.86 45.10 -13.81
CA GLY A 48 -2.86 44.91 -12.76
C GLY A 48 -3.35 43.95 -11.68
N ILE A 49 -4.61 44.09 -11.24
CA ILE A 49 -5.23 43.21 -10.23
C ILE A 49 -5.34 41.78 -10.75
N VAL A 50 -5.78 41.57 -12.00
CA VAL A 50 -5.85 40.23 -12.60
C VAL A 50 -4.46 39.57 -12.68
N ARG A 51 -3.42 40.32 -13.05
CA ARG A 51 -2.03 39.81 -13.05
C ARG A 51 -1.56 39.48 -11.63
N GLY A 52 -1.90 40.32 -10.65
CA GLY A 52 -1.63 40.05 -9.23
C GLY A 52 -2.32 38.78 -8.74
N ALA A 53 -3.60 38.60 -9.05
CA ALA A 53 -4.37 37.40 -8.75
C ALA A 53 -3.78 36.14 -9.41
N ALA A 54 -3.31 36.26 -10.66
CA ALA A 54 -2.65 35.16 -11.37
C ALA A 54 -1.31 34.80 -10.73
N ALA A 55 -0.47 35.79 -10.41
CA ALA A 55 0.79 35.59 -9.71
C ALA A 55 0.57 34.93 -8.34
N LEU A 56 -0.37 35.46 -7.54
CA LEU A 56 -0.75 34.88 -6.26
C LEU A 56 -1.23 33.44 -6.42
N SER A 57 -2.06 33.13 -7.41
CA SER A 57 -2.55 31.77 -7.66
C SER A 57 -1.42 30.75 -7.91
N LEU A 58 -0.29 31.23 -8.44
CA LEU A 58 0.90 30.43 -8.71
C LEU A 58 1.85 30.36 -7.50
N THR A 59 1.93 31.42 -6.69
CA THR A 59 2.91 31.55 -5.58
C THR A 59 2.33 31.30 -4.19
N ILE A 60 1.02 31.16 -4.06
CA ILE A 60 0.34 30.97 -2.77
C ILE A 60 0.92 29.78 -2.01
N ASP A 61 1.22 29.98 -0.71
CA ASP A 61 1.62 28.92 0.21
C ASP A 61 0.44 27.95 0.38
N ARG A 62 0.42 26.89 -0.43
CA ARG A 62 -0.65 25.87 -0.41
C ARG A 62 -0.62 25.01 0.86
N ASP A 63 0.45 25.10 1.64
CA ASP A 63 0.64 24.35 2.87
C ASP A 63 0.34 25.21 4.10
N ALA A 64 0.04 26.50 3.92
CA ALA A 64 -0.47 27.36 4.97
C ALA A 64 -1.73 26.76 5.62
N PRO A 65 -1.85 26.74 6.96
CA PRO A 65 -2.97 26.10 7.63
C PRO A 65 -4.33 26.72 7.29
N ALA A 66 -4.35 28.02 7.00
CA ALA A 66 -5.55 28.73 6.57
C ALA A 66 -6.08 28.24 5.19
N HIS A 67 -5.24 27.60 4.38
CA HIS A 67 -5.57 27.19 3.00
C HIS A 67 -5.81 25.68 2.92
N SER A 68 -5.07 24.90 3.71
CA SER A 68 -5.14 23.44 3.72
C SER A 68 -6.07 22.87 4.79
N GLY A 69 -6.36 23.63 5.85
CA GLY A 69 -7.07 23.14 7.04
C GLY A 69 -6.23 22.16 7.86
N GLU A 70 -4.95 21.98 7.52
CA GLU A 70 -4.02 21.06 8.16
C GLU A 70 -2.81 21.84 8.72
N PRO A 71 -2.17 21.35 9.79
CA PRO A 71 -0.89 21.89 10.23
C PRO A 71 0.17 21.89 9.12
N ARG A 72 1.02 22.93 9.08
CA ARG A 72 2.14 23.01 8.10
C ARG A 72 2.97 21.72 8.11
N GLY A 73 3.33 21.23 6.94
CA GLY A 73 4.12 20.01 6.77
C GLY A 73 3.33 18.69 6.83
N MET A 74 2.03 18.71 7.16
CA MET A 74 1.20 17.48 7.15
C MET A 74 0.98 16.92 5.75
N ARG A 75 0.85 17.81 4.76
CA ARG A 75 0.65 17.41 3.37
C ARG A 75 1.83 16.62 2.80
N PRO A 76 3.09 17.10 2.83
CA PRO A 76 4.22 16.31 2.35
C PRO A 76 4.33 14.99 3.10
N ARG A 77 4.18 14.96 4.43
CA ARG A 77 4.15 13.72 5.24
C ARG A 77 3.14 12.70 4.72
N ARG A 78 1.90 13.12 4.45
CA ARG A 78 0.85 12.24 3.93
C ARG A 78 1.16 11.73 2.54
N LEU A 79 1.65 12.60 1.65
CA LEU A 79 2.03 12.22 0.29
C LEU A 79 3.18 11.20 0.34
N THR A 80 4.19 11.44 1.17
CA THR A 80 5.31 10.53 1.41
C THR A 80 4.85 9.17 1.91
N ARG A 81 4.01 9.16 2.95
CA ARG A 81 3.47 7.91 3.51
C ARG A 81 2.68 7.10 2.46
N ARG A 82 1.90 7.77 1.60
CA ARG A 82 1.20 7.11 0.49
C ARG A 82 2.17 6.57 -0.56
N GLY A 83 3.19 7.36 -0.92
CA GLY A 83 4.24 6.93 -1.83
C GLY A 83 4.92 5.65 -1.34
N PHE A 84 5.42 5.65 -0.10
CA PHE A 84 6.08 4.47 0.48
C PHE A 84 5.15 3.27 0.63
N ALA A 85 3.89 3.48 1.00
CA ALA A 85 2.91 2.40 1.06
C ALA A 85 2.69 1.72 -0.31
N LEU A 86 2.65 2.50 -1.39
CA LEU A 86 2.54 1.96 -2.75
C LEU A 86 3.81 1.23 -3.19
N PHE A 87 4.99 1.76 -2.87
CA PHE A 87 6.25 1.06 -3.11
C PHE A 87 6.33 -0.26 -2.34
N ALA A 88 5.98 -0.27 -1.06
CA ALA A 88 5.93 -1.49 -0.25
C ALA A 88 4.95 -2.52 -0.84
N ALA A 89 3.76 -2.07 -1.27
CA ALA A 89 2.79 -2.93 -1.93
C ALA A 89 3.32 -3.52 -3.25
N ALA A 90 3.96 -2.70 -4.09
CA ALA A 90 4.58 -3.16 -5.32
C ALA A 90 5.73 -4.14 -5.05
N SER A 91 6.59 -3.86 -4.06
CA SER A 91 7.69 -4.73 -3.67
C SER A 91 7.20 -6.10 -3.22
N VAL A 92 6.13 -6.17 -2.42
CA VAL A 92 5.53 -7.45 -2.01
C VAL A 92 5.10 -8.27 -3.23
N ILE A 93 4.42 -7.64 -4.20
CA ILE A 93 3.95 -8.32 -5.41
C ILE A 93 5.13 -8.79 -6.27
N LEU A 94 6.13 -7.93 -6.50
CA LEU A 94 7.29 -8.27 -7.33
C LEU A 94 8.19 -9.32 -6.70
N VAL A 95 8.44 -9.25 -5.38
CA VAL A 95 9.19 -10.28 -4.66
C VAL A 95 8.43 -11.60 -4.68
N GLY A 96 7.11 -11.58 -4.47
CA GLY A 96 6.30 -12.78 -4.56
C GLY A 96 6.30 -13.41 -5.95
N ALA A 97 6.19 -12.59 -7.01
CA ALA A 97 6.33 -13.04 -8.39
C ALA A 97 7.73 -13.64 -8.66
N TYR A 98 8.79 -13.01 -8.16
CA TYR A 98 10.15 -13.54 -8.28
C TYR A 98 10.32 -14.89 -7.58
N LEU A 99 9.88 -15.00 -6.31
CA LEU A 99 10.00 -16.22 -5.51
C LEU A 99 9.19 -17.39 -6.08
N THR A 100 8.13 -17.10 -6.83
CA THR A 100 7.29 -18.12 -7.50
C THR A 100 7.66 -18.33 -8.96
N GLY A 101 8.72 -17.69 -9.48
CA GLY A 101 9.10 -17.81 -10.90
C GLY A 101 8.05 -17.26 -11.87
N GLY A 102 7.19 -16.33 -11.43
CA GLY A 102 6.05 -15.80 -12.19
C GLY A 102 4.71 -16.45 -11.84
N GLY A 103 4.73 -17.53 -11.05
CA GLY A 103 3.55 -18.28 -10.61
C GLY A 103 3.85 -19.78 -10.54
N ILE A 104 3.07 -20.53 -9.77
CA ILE A 104 3.14 -21.99 -9.76
C ILE A 104 2.25 -22.51 -10.88
N VAL A 105 2.80 -23.37 -11.74
CA VAL A 105 2.05 -24.02 -12.82
C VAL A 105 1.39 -25.28 -12.23
N PRO A 106 0.05 -25.40 -12.25
CA PRO A 106 -0.59 -26.60 -11.75
C PRO A 106 -0.28 -27.80 -12.65
N GLU A 107 -0.24 -28.99 -12.06
CA GLU A 107 0.05 -30.27 -12.73
C GLU A 107 -1.15 -31.23 -12.64
N GLY A 108 -1.07 -32.36 -13.34
CA GLY A 108 -2.11 -33.40 -13.34
C GLY A 108 -3.44 -32.95 -13.96
N ALA A 109 -4.56 -33.52 -13.47
CA ALA A 109 -5.88 -33.29 -14.05
C ALA A 109 -6.37 -31.83 -13.94
N ALA A 110 -5.81 -31.04 -13.02
CA ALA A 110 -6.15 -29.63 -12.85
C ALA A 110 -5.47 -28.71 -13.88
N ALA A 111 -4.42 -29.18 -14.57
CA ALA A 111 -3.61 -28.43 -15.52
C ALA A 111 -4.28 -28.27 -16.90
N THR A 112 -5.58 -27.94 -16.94
CA THR A 112 -6.24 -27.64 -18.21
C THR A 112 -5.66 -26.38 -18.84
N ALA A 113 -5.62 -26.32 -20.18
CA ALA A 113 -5.08 -25.15 -20.90
C ALA A 113 -5.73 -23.82 -20.48
N GLY A 114 -7.03 -23.84 -20.17
CA GLY A 114 -7.76 -22.67 -19.68
C GLY A 114 -7.31 -22.20 -18.29
N VAL A 115 -7.03 -23.13 -17.37
CA VAL A 115 -6.53 -22.81 -16.02
C VAL A 115 -5.11 -22.23 -16.09
N VAL A 116 -4.23 -22.84 -16.87
CA VAL A 116 -2.84 -22.36 -17.04
C VAL A 116 -2.85 -20.95 -17.64
N ALA A 117 -3.62 -20.74 -18.72
CA ALA A 117 -3.74 -19.42 -19.34
C ALA A 117 -4.30 -18.35 -18.38
N ALA A 118 -5.27 -18.73 -17.53
CA ALA A 118 -5.82 -17.83 -16.52
C ALA A 118 -4.79 -17.44 -15.44
N LEU A 119 -3.96 -18.39 -14.99
CA LEU A 119 -2.89 -18.13 -14.01
C LEU A 119 -1.76 -17.27 -14.60
N GLU A 120 -1.35 -17.53 -15.83
CA GLU A 120 -0.39 -16.68 -16.54
C GLU A 120 -0.93 -15.26 -16.74
N ALA A 121 -2.22 -15.12 -17.06
CA ALA A 121 -2.88 -13.82 -17.15
C ALA A 121 -2.90 -13.11 -15.78
N ALA A 122 -3.18 -13.84 -14.70
CA ALA A 122 -3.15 -13.30 -13.35
C ALA A 122 -1.73 -12.83 -12.94
N GLY A 123 -0.70 -13.62 -13.24
CA GLY A 123 0.70 -13.25 -13.01
C GLY A 123 1.11 -11.98 -13.76
N ARG A 124 0.77 -11.89 -15.06
CA ARG A 124 1.00 -10.67 -15.86
C ARG A 124 0.25 -9.46 -15.29
N LEU A 125 -1.01 -9.63 -14.91
CA LEU A 125 -1.82 -8.58 -14.30
C LEU A 125 -1.22 -8.09 -12.98
N ALA A 126 -0.71 -9.00 -12.14
CA ALA A 126 -0.04 -8.67 -10.89
C ALA A 126 1.23 -7.83 -11.14
N VAL A 127 2.05 -8.18 -12.13
CA VAL A 127 3.23 -7.38 -12.52
C VAL A 127 2.83 -6.00 -13.03
N VAL A 128 1.84 -5.91 -13.93
CA VAL A 128 1.33 -4.62 -14.43
C VAL A 128 0.81 -3.75 -13.28
N LEU A 129 0.07 -4.34 -12.34
CA LEU A 129 -0.41 -3.66 -11.14
C LEU A 129 0.77 -3.13 -10.31
N ALA A 130 1.80 -3.94 -10.07
CA ALA A 130 2.97 -3.50 -9.32
C ALA A 130 3.70 -2.32 -9.99
N LEU A 131 3.86 -2.35 -11.32
CA LEU A 131 4.44 -1.24 -12.08
C LEU A 131 3.59 0.03 -11.99
N ALA A 132 2.26 -0.10 -12.06
CA ALA A 132 1.34 1.02 -11.87
C ALA A 132 1.46 1.61 -10.45
N LEU A 133 1.55 0.76 -9.42
CA LEU A 133 1.74 1.19 -8.03
C LEU A 133 3.08 1.94 -7.85
N VAL A 134 4.17 1.47 -8.48
CA VAL A 134 5.47 2.16 -8.52
C VAL A 134 5.33 3.55 -9.14
N ALA A 135 4.70 3.65 -10.32
CA ALA A 135 4.54 4.92 -11.02
C ALA A 135 3.72 5.93 -10.19
N VAL A 136 2.60 5.50 -9.62
CA VAL A 136 1.76 6.33 -8.76
C VAL A 136 2.49 6.70 -7.45
N GLY A 137 3.25 5.76 -6.88
CA GLY A 137 4.09 5.97 -5.71
C GLY A 137 5.15 7.05 -5.94
N ALA A 138 5.85 6.98 -7.07
CA ALA A 138 6.82 7.97 -7.50
C ALA A 138 6.17 9.36 -7.66
N LEU A 139 4.98 9.44 -8.26
CA LEU A 139 4.24 10.70 -8.39
C LEU A 139 3.88 11.29 -7.02
N TYR A 140 3.50 10.46 -6.03
CA TYR A 140 3.25 10.92 -4.66
C TYR A 140 4.53 11.45 -4.00
N LEU A 141 5.66 10.77 -4.13
CA LEU A 141 6.94 11.22 -3.59
C LEU A 141 7.43 12.51 -4.26
N ALA A 142 7.30 12.63 -5.59
CA ALA A 142 7.65 13.85 -6.32
C ALA A 142 6.77 15.03 -5.88
N ARG A 143 5.46 14.82 -5.67
CA ARG A 143 4.56 15.83 -5.12
C ARG A 143 4.90 16.19 -3.67
N ALA A 144 5.32 15.21 -2.86
CA ALA A 144 5.76 15.47 -1.49
C ALA A 144 7.02 16.35 -1.48
N ALA A 145 8.03 16.02 -2.28
CA ALA A 145 9.26 16.79 -2.37
C ALA A 145 9.04 18.21 -2.90
N ARG A 146 8.12 18.41 -3.85
CA ARG A 146 7.73 19.76 -4.31
C ARG A 146 7.02 20.58 -3.23
N ALA A 147 6.31 19.92 -2.33
CA ALA A 147 5.64 20.57 -1.20
C ALA A 147 6.62 20.92 -0.06
N VAL A 148 7.79 20.29 0.00
CA VAL A 148 8.81 20.64 1.00
C VAL A 148 9.73 21.74 0.45
N GLU A 149 9.75 22.89 1.11
CA GLU A 149 10.60 24.02 0.74
C GLU A 149 12.08 23.84 1.13
N THR A 150 12.42 22.81 1.91
CA THR A 150 13.80 22.61 2.38
C THR A 150 14.72 22.10 1.27
N ARG A 151 15.93 22.69 1.18
CA ARG A 151 16.98 22.25 0.25
C ARG A 151 17.36 20.78 0.47
N THR A 152 17.31 20.32 1.73
CA THR A 152 17.61 18.93 2.10
C THR A 152 16.64 17.93 1.50
N ALA A 153 15.33 18.21 1.49
CA ALA A 153 14.33 17.33 0.87
C ALA A 153 14.51 17.23 -0.65
N ARG A 154 14.89 18.35 -1.29
CA ARG A 154 15.18 18.38 -2.72
C ARG A 154 16.44 17.58 -3.05
N ALA A 155 17.50 17.75 -2.27
CA ALA A 155 18.74 16.99 -2.45
C ALA A 155 18.54 15.48 -2.29
N THR A 156 17.77 15.05 -1.29
CA THR A 156 17.49 13.62 -1.07
C THR A 156 16.60 13.02 -2.16
N LEU A 157 15.63 13.77 -2.67
CA LEU A 157 14.85 13.35 -3.85
C LEU A 157 15.74 13.21 -5.09
N VAL A 158 16.59 14.19 -5.37
CA VAL A 158 17.51 14.14 -6.52
C VAL A 158 18.44 12.95 -6.40
N ALA A 159 19.02 12.71 -5.21
CA ALA A 159 19.86 11.54 -4.95
C ALA A 159 19.12 10.21 -5.23
N ALA A 160 17.84 10.10 -4.82
CA ALA A 160 17.04 8.91 -5.09
C ALA A 160 16.78 8.70 -6.60
N ILE A 161 16.45 9.77 -7.33
CA ILE A 161 16.19 9.70 -8.78
C ILE A 161 17.48 9.35 -9.54
N VAL A 162 18.59 10.03 -9.23
CA VAL A 162 19.89 9.81 -9.86
C VAL A 162 20.40 8.39 -9.54
N GLY A 163 20.23 7.94 -8.30
CA GLY A 163 20.60 6.59 -7.89
C GLY A 163 19.85 5.51 -8.67
N LEU A 164 18.52 5.65 -8.80
CA LEU A 164 17.70 4.72 -9.59
C LEU A 164 18.12 4.73 -11.07
N ALA A 165 18.32 5.90 -11.66
CA ALA A 165 18.76 6.01 -13.05
C ALA A 165 20.13 5.35 -13.27
N ALA A 166 21.08 5.54 -12.35
CA ALA A 166 22.39 4.91 -12.39
C ALA A 166 22.31 3.38 -12.29
N ILE A 167 21.44 2.84 -11.43
CA ILE A 167 21.20 1.38 -11.36
C ILE A 167 20.64 0.86 -12.69
N LEU A 168 19.65 1.54 -13.25
CA LEU A 168 19.05 1.12 -14.53
C LEU A 168 20.06 1.15 -15.68
N VAL A 169 20.86 2.21 -15.78
CA VAL A 169 21.93 2.31 -16.78
C VAL A 169 22.97 1.22 -16.54
N GLY A 170 23.42 1.02 -15.30
CA GLY A 170 24.40 0.00 -14.95
C GLY A 170 23.94 -1.44 -15.23
N ALA A 171 22.63 -1.69 -15.14
CA ALA A 171 22.05 -3.01 -15.40
C ALA A 171 21.75 -3.26 -16.89
N LEU A 172 21.37 -2.22 -17.63
CA LEU A 172 20.90 -2.35 -19.01
C LEU A 172 21.96 -2.06 -20.08
N VAL A 173 23.06 -1.38 -19.73
CA VAL A 173 24.13 -1.04 -20.68
C VAL A 173 25.32 -1.97 -20.44
N PRO A 174 25.62 -2.91 -21.37
CA PRO A 174 26.69 -3.88 -21.17
C PRO A 174 28.09 -3.26 -20.98
N SER A 175 28.31 -2.06 -21.50
CA SER A 175 29.57 -1.32 -21.38
C SER A 175 29.64 -0.42 -20.14
N ALA A 176 28.60 -0.42 -19.29
CA ALA A 176 28.62 0.39 -18.07
C ALA A 176 29.65 -0.17 -17.07
N PRO A 177 30.40 0.70 -16.38
CA PRO A 177 31.35 0.23 -15.40
C PRO A 177 30.63 -0.35 -14.19
N GLY A 178 31.10 -1.49 -13.66
CA GLY A 178 30.43 -2.21 -12.56
C GLY A 178 30.24 -1.39 -11.27
N TRP A 179 31.06 -0.36 -11.03
CA TRP A 179 30.90 0.54 -9.89
C TRP A 179 29.63 1.41 -9.99
N LEU A 180 29.08 1.62 -11.19
CA LEU A 180 27.89 2.45 -11.40
C LEU A 180 26.66 1.87 -10.70
N LEU A 181 26.54 0.54 -10.67
CA LEU A 181 25.48 -0.17 -9.93
C LEU A 181 25.60 0.10 -8.42
N ALA A 182 26.81 -0.05 -7.87
CA ALA A 182 27.06 0.16 -6.45
C ALA A 182 26.87 1.64 -6.03
N ALA A 183 27.39 2.58 -6.83
CA ALA A 183 27.20 4.02 -6.60
C ALA A 183 25.73 4.43 -6.73
N GLY A 184 25.02 3.88 -7.72
CA GLY A 184 23.58 4.08 -7.90
C GLY A 184 22.76 3.55 -6.72
N ALA A 185 23.08 2.35 -6.23
CA ALA A 185 22.47 1.76 -5.04
C ALA A 185 22.73 2.62 -3.79
N ALA A 186 23.97 3.07 -3.57
CA ALA A 186 24.31 3.94 -2.44
C ALA A 186 23.54 5.28 -2.52
N ALA A 187 23.52 5.94 -3.67
CA ALA A 187 22.78 7.19 -3.87
C ALA A 187 21.27 7.01 -3.68
N LEU A 188 20.71 5.89 -4.17
CA LEU A 188 19.31 5.54 -3.97
C LEU A 188 19.00 5.34 -2.49
N VAL A 189 19.79 4.55 -1.77
CA VAL A 189 19.59 4.29 -0.34
C VAL A 189 19.72 5.58 0.46
N LEU A 190 20.77 6.38 0.23
CA LEU A 190 20.95 7.67 0.92
C LEU A 190 19.81 8.65 0.60
N GLY A 191 19.36 8.72 -0.65
CA GLY A 191 18.23 9.53 -1.06
C GLY A 191 16.93 9.10 -0.40
N LEU A 192 16.67 7.79 -0.33
CA LEU A 192 15.48 7.22 0.33
C LEU A 192 15.53 7.43 1.85
N VAL A 193 16.64 7.09 2.51
CA VAL A 193 16.80 7.25 3.97
C VAL A 193 16.75 8.72 4.37
N GLY A 194 17.47 9.58 3.67
CA GLY A 194 17.42 11.02 3.89
C GLY A 194 16.04 11.60 3.59
N GLY A 195 15.37 11.10 2.55
CA GLY A 195 13.98 11.43 2.24
C GLY A 195 13.03 11.05 3.37
N ILE A 196 13.14 9.83 3.91
CA ILE A 196 12.36 9.36 5.06
C ILE A 196 12.62 10.23 6.28
N ALA A 197 13.87 10.54 6.59
CA ALA A 197 14.23 11.35 7.74
C ALA A 197 13.65 12.78 7.64
N VAL A 198 13.80 13.42 6.48
CA VAL A 198 13.32 14.79 6.25
C VAL A 198 11.80 14.85 6.15
N LEU A 199 11.17 13.90 5.45
CA LEU A 199 9.73 13.88 5.24
C LEU A 199 8.98 13.33 6.45
N GLY A 200 9.52 12.36 7.16
CA GLY A 200 8.98 11.85 8.42
C GLY A 200 9.00 12.93 9.50
N GLY A 201 10.11 13.68 9.56
CA GLY A 201 10.37 14.80 10.45
C GLY A 201 10.32 14.44 11.95
N SER A 202 11.18 15.07 12.73
CA SER A 202 11.38 14.75 14.16
C SER A 202 10.21 15.14 15.08
N ARG A 203 9.29 15.99 14.61
CA ARG A 203 8.15 16.44 15.43
C ARG A 203 7.05 15.38 15.47
N ALA A 204 6.87 14.78 16.64
CA ALA A 204 5.73 13.95 16.97
C ALA A 204 4.43 14.73 16.70
N ILE A 205 3.60 14.20 15.81
CA ILE A 205 2.25 14.73 15.63
C ILE A 205 1.40 14.06 16.70
N LEU A 206 0.90 14.85 17.64
CA LEU A 206 -0.17 14.43 18.53
C LEU A 206 -1.38 14.11 17.66
N LEU A 207 -1.63 12.82 17.45
CA LEU A 207 -2.82 12.33 16.78
C LEU A 207 -3.92 12.23 17.82
N GLU A 208 -5.07 12.86 17.57
CA GLU A 208 -6.26 12.63 18.39
C GLU A 208 -6.56 11.12 18.44
N PRO A 209 -6.76 10.56 19.65
CA PRO A 209 -7.16 9.18 19.81
C PRO A 209 -8.48 8.95 19.09
N ARG A 210 -8.44 8.22 17.97
CA ARG A 210 -9.65 7.77 17.29
C ARG A 210 -10.13 6.49 17.93
N THR A 211 -11.32 6.56 18.51
CA THR A 211 -12.07 5.39 18.96
C THR A 211 -13.13 5.04 17.93
N ALA A 212 -13.48 3.76 17.87
CA ALA A 212 -14.57 3.27 17.03
C ALA A 212 -15.51 2.42 17.88
N PRO A 213 -16.84 2.42 17.59
CA PRO A 213 -17.79 1.58 18.30
C PRO A 213 -17.37 0.12 18.31
N ARG A 214 -17.55 -0.55 19.46
CA ARG A 214 -17.17 -1.96 19.66
C ARG A 214 -17.75 -2.87 18.58
N ARG A 215 -19.01 -2.66 18.19
CA ARG A 215 -19.70 -3.45 17.14
C ARG A 215 -18.91 -3.48 15.82
N HIS A 216 -18.49 -2.32 15.30
CA HIS A 216 -17.75 -2.26 14.04
C HIS A 216 -16.38 -2.95 14.13
N ARG A 217 -15.71 -2.86 15.29
CA ARG A 217 -14.43 -3.53 15.53
C ARG A 217 -14.58 -5.04 15.57
N VAL A 218 -15.56 -5.54 16.32
CA VAL A 218 -15.85 -6.98 16.45
C VAL A 218 -16.26 -7.58 15.11
N VAL A 219 -17.10 -6.90 14.32
CA VAL A 219 -17.50 -7.38 12.99
C VAL A 219 -16.28 -7.48 12.06
N ALA A 220 -15.47 -6.41 11.96
CA ALA A 220 -14.25 -6.45 11.14
C ALA A 220 -13.27 -7.55 11.59
N ALA A 221 -13.11 -7.73 12.90
CA ALA A 221 -12.23 -8.78 13.42
C ALA A 221 -12.80 -10.18 13.18
N GLY A 222 -14.11 -10.37 13.33
CA GLY A 222 -14.78 -11.65 13.09
C GLY A 222 -14.67 -12.10 11.64
N ILE A 223 -14.86 -11.18 10.69
CA ILE A 223 -14.63 -11.43 9.25
C ILE A 223 -13.16 -11.83 9.01
N GLY A 224 -12.22 -11.13 9.65
CA GLY A 224 -10.79 -11.46 9.55
C GLY A 224 -10.44 -12.84 10.08
N VAL A 225 -10.98 -13.23 11.25
CA VAL A 225 -10.79 -14.57 11.82
C VAL A 225 -11.36 -15.64 10.89
N ALA A 226 -12.58 -15.44 10.38
CA ALA A 226 -13.19 -16.39 9.46
C ALA A 226 -12.34 -16.58 8.19
N ALA A 227 -11.81 -15.50 7.62
CA ALA A 227 -10.92 -15.56 6.46
C ALA A 227 -9.62 -16.31 6.76
N VAL A 228 -8.99 -16.07 7.93
CA VAL A 228 -7.76 -16.77 8.33
C VAL A 228 -8.01 -18.26 8.57
N VAL A 229 -9.09 -18.62 9.27
CA VAL A 229 -9.46 -20.03 9.50
C VAL A 229 -9.71 -20.74 8.18
N MET A 230 -10.51 -20.14 7.29
CA MET A 230 -10.76 -20.70 5.95
C MET A 230 -9.45 -20.91 5.18
N LEU A 231 -8.58 -19.91 5.16
CA LEU A 231 -7.29 -19.98 4.46
C LEU A 231 -6.38 -21.08 5.02
N VAL A 232 -6.29 -21.19 6.34
CA VAL A 232 -5.47 -22.20 7.00
C VAL A 232 -6.00 -23.60 6.75
N VAL A 233 -7.32 -23.80 6.81
CA VAL A 233 -7.95 -25.09 6.50
C VAL A 233 -7.72 -25.49 5.04
N ILE A 234 -7.97 -24.57 4.09
CA ILE A 234 -7.69 -24.78 2.67
C ILE A 234 -6.21 -25.10 2.45
N GLY A 235 -5.32 -24.34 3.10
CA GLY A 235 -3.89 -24.56 2.99
C GLY A 235 -3.44 -25.90 3.58
N ALA A 236 -4.01 -26.35 4.70
CA ALA A 236 -3.69 -27.65 5.28
C ALA A 236 -4.18 -28.80 4.39
N ILE A 237 -5.43 -28.73 3.90
CA ILE A 237 -5.97 -29.74 2.96
C ILE A 237 -5.11 -29.79 1.70
N ASP A 238 -4.72 -28.63 1.20
CA ASP A 238 -3.90 -28.57 0.01
C ASP A 238 -2.51 -29.21 0.21
N LEU A 239 -1.83 -28.93 1.31
CA LEU A 239 -0.54 -29.56 1.64
C LEU A 239 -0.64 -31.09 1.82
N LEU A 240 -1.70 -31.54 2.50
CA LEU A 240 -1.85 -32.93 2.94
C LEU A 240 -2.61 -33.82 1.96
N VAL A 241 -3.29 -33.25 0.96
CA VAL A 241 -4.19 -34.01 0.09
C VAL A 241 -4.04 -33.61 -1.36
N TRP A 242 -4.37 -32.37 -1.70
CA TRP A 242 -4.48 -31.98 -3.11
C TRP A 242 -3.13 -31.86 -3.81
N ASN A 243 -2.10 -31.37 -3.11
CA ASN A 243 -0.76 -31.23 -3.68
C ASN A 243 -0.08 -32.59 -3.94
N PRO A 244 -0.08 -33.55 -2.99
CA PRO A 244 0.41 -34.91 -3.28
C PRO A 244 -0.31 -35.59 -4.45
N LEU A 245 -1.65 -35.52 -4.48
CA LEU A 245 -2.44 -36.12 -5.57
C LEU A 245 -2.18 -35.45 -6.93
N ALA A 246 -1.89 -34.14 -6.94
CA ALA A 246 -1.53 -33.43 -8.16
C ALA A 246 -0.13 -33.81 -8.65
N LYS A 247 0.83 -34.03 -7.73
CA LYS A 247 2.22 -34.40 -8.06
C LYS A 247 2.36 -35.83 -8.58
N VAL A 248 1.57 -36.75 -8.06
CA VAL A 248 1.69 -38.17 -8.41
C VAL A 248 0.36 -38.68 -8.96
N PRO A 249 -0.02 -38.25 -10.19
CA PRO A 249 -1.31 -38.61 -10.76
C PRO A 249 -1.40 -40.12 -10.98
N GLY A 250 -2.56 -40.69 -10.65
CA GLY A 250 -2.85 -42.12 -10.84
C GLY A 250 -2.59 -43.01 -9.62
N LEU A 251 -2.01 -42.47 -8.54
CA LEU A 251 -1.92 -43.15 -7.25
C LEU A 251 -2.95 -42.57 -6.25
N ASP A 252 -3.43 -43.44 -5.37
CA ASP A 252 -4.21 -43.03 -4.21
C ASP A 252 -3.30 -42.46 -3.10
N LEU A 253 -3.87 -41.60 -2.26
CA LEU A 253 -3.12 -40.89 -1.22
C LEU A 253 -2.43 -41.84 -0.22
N SER A 254 -3.06 -42.97 0.13
CA SER A 254 -2.47 -43.97 1.02
C SER A 254 -1.24 -44.63 0.40
N THR A 255 -1.28 -44.97 -0.88
CA THR A 255 -0.11 -45.51 -1.60
C THR A 255 1.01 -44.49 -1.73
N ILE A 256 0.69 -43.20 -1.93
CA ILE A 256 1.70 -42.14 -1.95
C ILE A 256 2.47 -42.11 -0.62
N TYR A 257 1.75 -42.02 0.50
CA TYR A 257 2.39 -41.92 1.81
C TYR A 257 3.11 -43.20 2.25
N SER A 258 2.57 -44.38 1.94
CA SER A 258 3.24 -45.65 2.29
C SER A 258 4.55 -45.84 1.53
N ARG A 259 4.63 -45.38 0.27
CA ARG A 259 5.89 -45.39 -0.48
C ARG A 259 6.89 -44.37 0.06
N MET A 260 6.46 -43.16 0.40
CA MET A 260 7.35 -42.17 1.03
C MET A 260 7.93 -42.71 2.34
N GLU A 261 7.14 -43.40 3.15
CA GLU A 261 7.62 -44.03 4.38
C GLU A 261 8.61 -45.18 4.10
N ALA A 262 8.32 -46.02 3.10
CA ALA A 262 9.15 -47.18 2.78
C ALA A 262 10.47 -46.84 2.07
N GLU A 263 10.47 -45.84 1.20
CA GLU A 263 11.59 -45.52 0.31
C GLU A 263 12.46 -44.37 0.83
N ASP A 264 11.85 -43.36 1.44
CA ASP A 264 12.53 -42.14 1.92
C ASP A 264 12.55 -42.03 3.46
N GLY A 265 11.95 -42.99 4.17
CA GLY A 265 11.85 -42.96 5.64
C GLY A 265 10.95 -41.83 6.16
N PHE A 266 10.05 -41.33 5.32
CA PHE A 266 9.15 -40.24 5.66
C PHE A 266 8.20 -40.62 6.80
N PHE A 267 8.18 -39.82 7.87
CA PHE A 267 7.25 -40.01 8.97
C PHE A 267 6.10 -38.99 8.90
N PHE A 268 4.92 -39.45 8.48
CA PHE A 268 3.74 -38.61 8.27
C PHE A 268 3.36 -37.81 9.52
N ALA A 269 3.33 -38.45 10.69
CA ALA A 269 2.87 -37.79 11.91
C ALA A 269 3.74 -36.58 12.30
N SER A 270 5.08 -36.68 12.20
CA SER A 270 5.96 -35.55 12.52
C SER A 270 5.78 -34.37 11.55
N ASN A 271 5.65 -34.63 10.25
CA ASN A 271 5.44 -33.57 9.27
C ASN A 271 4.03 -32.95 9.37
N ALA A 272 3.01 -33.76 9.70
CA ALA A 272 1.67 -33.25 9.98
C ALA A 272 1.64 -32.33 11.22
N VAL A 273 2.49 -32.55 12.22
CA VAL A 273 2.65 -31.62 13.36
C VAL A 273 3.11 -30.23 12.88
N LEU A 274 4.03 -30.14 11.92
CA LEU A 274 4.47 -28.83 11.40
C LEU A 274 3.33 -28.07 10.73
N VAL A 275 2.48 -28.76 9.96
CA VAL A 275 1.27 -28.18 9.36
C VAL A 275 0.29 -27.74 10.45
N ALA A 276 0.09 -28.54 11.49
CA ALA A 276 -0.77 -28.19 12.62
C ALA A 276 -0.25 -27.00 13.43
N VAL A 277 1.07 -26.91 13.65
CA VAL A 277 1.71 -25.78 14.33
C VAL A 277 1.57 -24.52 13.50
N TRP A 278 1.82 -24.58 12.19
CA TRP A 278 1.58 -23.47 11.27
C TRP A 278 0.12 -22.99 11.37
N ALA A 279 -0.84 -23.91 11.29
CA ALA A 279 -2.26 -23.59 11.39
C ALA A 279 -2.61 -22.92 12.73
N ALA A 280 -2.14 -23.49 13.83
CA ALA A 280 -2.39 -23.00 15.17
C ALA A 280 -1.83 -21.59 15.38
N VAL A 281 -0.59 -21.33 14.94
CA VAL A 281 0.06 -20.01 15.07
C VAL A 281 -0.79 -18.91 14.44
N TRP A 282 -1.29 -19.12 13.22
CA TRP A 282 -2.03 -18.09 12.50
C TRP A 282 -3.47 -17.93 13.02
N VAL A 283 -4.13 -19.01 13.43
CA VAL A 283 -5.45 -18.95 14.08
C VAL A 283 -5.35 -18.23 15.43
N ILE A 284 -4.33 -18.52 16.24
CA ILE A 284 -4.08 -17.85 17.52
C ILE A 284 -3.81 -16.35 17.29
N ALA A 285 -2.97 -15.99 16.32
CA ALA A 285 -2.70 -14.59 15.99
C ALA A 285 -3.98 -13.82 15.62
N ALA A 286 -4.86 -14.42 14.81
CA ALA A 286 -6.16 -13.84 14.48
C ALA A 286 -7.08 -13.75 15.71
N GLY A 287 -7.11 -14.79 16.55
CA GLY A 287 -7.86 -14.84 17.79
C GLY A 287 -7.45 -13.75 18.78
N ILE A 288 -6.15 -13.47 18.90
CA ILE A 288 -5.63 -12.36 19.73
C ILE A 288 -6.12 -11.02 19.20
N ALA A 289 -6.04 -10.78 17.89
CA ALA A 289 -6.55 -9.54 17.28
C ALA A 289 -8.07 -9.37 17.51
N PHE A 290 -8.84 -10.46 17.44
CA PHE A 290 -10.25 -10.47 17.78
C PHE A 290 -10.52 -10.18 19.26
N ALA A 291 -9.80 -10.83 20.18
CA ALA A 291 -9.93 -10.60 21.61
C ALA A 291 -9.63 -9.14 21.97
N VAL A 292 -8.58 -8.55 21.40
CA VAL A 292 -8.26 -7.12 21.59
C VAL A 292 -9.39 -6.22 21.06
N ALA A 293 -9.98 -6.55 19.92
CA ALA A 293 -11.11 -5.81 19.35
C ALA A 293 -12.38 -5.92 20.23
N ALA A 294 -12.63 -7.10 20.82
CA ALA A 294 -13.84 -7.42 21.58
C ALA A 294 -13.79 -6.97 23.05
N LEU A 295 -12.64 -7.07 23.72
CA LEU A 295 -12.54 -6.87 25.17
C LEU A 295 -12.26 -5.42 25.58
N ARG A 296 -11.70 -4.60 24.69
CA ARG A 296 -11.33 -3.21 25.01
C ARG A 296 -12.49 -2.25 24.71
N PRO A 297 -13.14 -1.60 25.70
CA PRO A 297 -14.31 -0.74 25.48
C PRO A 297 -13.99 0.48 24.60
N THR A 298 -12.85 1.12 24.88
CA THR A 298 -12.21 2.12 24.01
C THR A 298 -10.86 1.56 23.57
N SER A 299 -10.60 1.56 22.26
CA SER A 299 -9.34 1.05 21.73
C SER A 299 -8.91 1.87 20.53
N TRP A 300 -7.61 2.09 20.43
CA TRP A 300 -6.93 2.62 19.24
C TRP A 300 -7.04 1.67 18.04
N PHE A 301 -7.49 0.43 18.27
CA PHE A 301 -7.64 -0.63 17.27
C PHE A 301 -8.92 -0.45 16.44
N THR A 302 -8.96 0.63 15.66
CA THR A 302 -10.05 0.94 14.72
C THR A 302 -10.28 -0.21 13.71
N PRO A 303 -11.48 -0.34 13.11
CA PRO A 303 -11.78 -1.37 12.09
C PRO A 303 -10.76 -1.44 10.96
N ARG A 304 -10.23 -0.28 10.55
CA ARG A 304 -9.15 -0.21 9.56
C ARG A 304 -7.86 -0.87 10.04
N ARG A 305 -7.42 -0.59 11.29
CA ARG A 305 -6.20 -1.19 11.85
C ARG A 305 -6.38 -2.71 12.00
N ILE A 306 -7.58 -3.15 12.39
CA ILE A 306 -7.96 -4.56 12.41
C ILE A 306 -7.81 -5.16 11.01
N ALA A 307 -8.36 -4.52 9.97
CA ALA A 307 -8.24 -5.00 8.59
C ALA A 307 -6.78 -5.09 8.14
N ILE A 308 -5.94 -4.08 8.43
CA ILE A 308 -4.50 -4.10 8.12
C ILE A 308 -3.82 -5.30 8.79
N VAL A 309 -4.07 -5.53 10.08
CA VAL A 309 -3.49 -6.65 10.83
C VAL A 309 -3.97 -7.98 10.26
N MET A 310 -5.27 -8.15 10.02
CA MET A 310 -5.83 -9.40 9.47
C MET A 310 -5.31 -9.71 8.07
N LEU A 311 -5.20 -8.70 7.20
CA LEU A 311 -4.57 -8.86 5.88
C LEU A 311 -3.09 -9.22 5.98
N GLY A 312 -2.36 -8.64 6.95
CA GLY A 312 -0.98 -9.01 7.26
C GLY A 312 -0.85 -10.47 7.74
N ILE A 313 -1.78 -10.92 8.61
CA ILE A 313 -1.87 -12.31 9.07
C ILE A 313 -2.15 -13.25 7.90
N VAL A 314 -3.08 -12.91 7.00
CA VAL A 314 -3.39 -13.69 5.79
C VAL A 314 -2.15 -13.88 4.92
N GLY A 315 -1.47 -12.78 4.54
CA GLY A 315 -0.30 -12.93 3.67
C GLY A 315 0.91 -13.53 4.38
N GLY A 316 1.06 -13.32 5.68
CA GLY A 316 2.02 -14.05 6.50
C GLY A 316 1.76 -15.55 6.51
N ALA A 317 0.51 -15.97 6.73
CA ALA A 317 0.12 -17.38 6.71
C ALA A 317 0.44 -18.06 5.39
N VAL A 318 0.12 -17.41 4.26
CA VAL A 318 0.48 -17.90 2.92
C VAL A 318 1.99 -17.99 2.73
N PHE A 319 2.75 -16.96 3.10
CA PHE A 319 4.22 -16.98 2.94
C PHE A 319 4.85 -18.11 3.75
N PHE A 320 4.45 -18.26 5.02
CA PHE A 320 5.03 -19.27 5.91
C PHE A 320 4.48 -20.69 5.66
N ARG A 321 3.45 -20.84 4.83
CA ARG A 321 2.94 -22.14 4.39
C ARG A 321 4.03 -22.96 3.69
N PHE A 322 4.91 -22.30 2.93
CA PHE A 322 6.05 -22.96 2.26
C PHE A 322 6.89 -23.80 3.23
N PHE A 323 7.21 -23.25 4.41
CA PHE A 323 7.98 -23.98 5.42
C PHE A 323 7.21 -25.15 6.03
N ALA A 324 5.89 -25.02 6.18
CA ALA A 324 5.05 -26.09 6.68
C ALA A 324 4.94 -27.26 5.68
N GLY A 325 4.97 -26.97 4.37
CA GLY A 325 4.91 -27.97 3.30
C GLY A 325 6.25 -28.57 2.89
N PHE A 326 7.37 -27.98 3.32
CA PHE A 326 8.70 -28.30 2.81
C PHE A 326 9.06 -29.78 2.90
N GLY A 327 8.80 -30.41 4.06
CA GLY A 327 9.09 -31.83 4.27
C GLY A 327 8.26 -32.76 3.37
N PHE A 328 6.98 -32.42 3.13
CA PHE A 328 6.14 -33.16 2.19
C PHE A 328 6.66 -33.02 0.75
N GLY A 329 7.03 -31.81 0.33
CA GLY A 329 7.54 -31.54 -1.02
C GLY A 329 8.84 -32.30 -1.32
N MET A 330 9.82 -32.23 -0.42
CA MET A 330 11.10 -32.94 -0.57
C MET A 330 10.89 -34.46 -0.65
N SER A 331 10.12 -35.03 0.27
CA SER A 331 9.93 -36.47 0.30
C SER A 331 9.17 -37.01 -0.92
N ILE A 332 8.21 -36.25 -1.46
CA ILE A 332 7.56 -36.59 -2.74
C ILE A 332 8.57 -36.55 -3.89
N ALA A 333 9.44 -35.52 -3.92
CA ALA A 333 10.46 -35.38 -4.95
C ALA A 333 11.44 -36.57 -4.94
N ASP A 334 11.91 -36.95 -3.75
CA ASP A 334 12.91 -38.01 -3.58
C ASP A 334 12.30 -39.40 -3.85
N THR A 335 11.05 -39.63 -3.45
CA THR A 335 10.35 -40.92 -3.67
C THR A 335 9.91 -41.11 -5.13
N PHE A 336 9.38 -40.07 -5.78
CA PHE A 336 8.74 -40.19 -7.09
C PHE A 336 9.52 -39.56 -8.24
N ALA A 337 10.75 -39.11 -7.99
CA ALA A 337 11.60 -38.39 -8.95
C ALA A 337 10.89 -37.17 -9.59
N THR A 338 10.03 -36.49 -8.83
CA THR A 338 9.36 -35.25 -9.24
C THR A 338 10.11 -34.02 -8.73
N SER A 339 9.62 -32.82 -9.04
CA SER A 339 10.08 -31.62 -8.33
C SER A 339 9.43 -31.53 -6.94
N GLY A 340 10.16 -31.00 -5.96
CA GLY A 340 9.63 -30.76 -4.60
C GLY A 340 8.78 -29.50 -4.45
N GLY A 341 8.50 -28.81 -5.55
CA GLY A 341 7.62 -27.64 -5.58
C GLY A 341 6.15 -28.02 -5.48
N ASP A 342 5.27 -27.03 -5.33
CA ASP A 342 3.84 -27.27 -5.37
C ASP A 342 3.32 -27.50 -6.82
N ALA A 343 2.22 -28.22 -6.96
CA ALA A 343 1.57 -28.60 -8.22
C ALA A 343 0.04 -28.43 -8.22
N SER A 344 -0.60 -28.21 -7.08
CA SER A 344 -2.06 -28.06 -7.09
C SER A 344 -2.51 -26.69 -7.61
N ILE A 345 -3.77 -26.60 -8.07
CA ILE A 345 -4.37 -25.30 -8.43
C ILE A 345 -4.47 -24.35 -7.23
N VAL A 346 -4.69 -24.89 -6.04
CA VAL A 346 -4.80 -24.09 -4.81
C VAL A 346 -3.43 -23.50 -4.46
N SER A 347 -2.37 -24.29 -4.58
CA SER A 347 -1.01 -23.80 -4.44
C SER A 347 -0.64 -22.75 -5.49
N ALA A 348 -1.20 -22.85 -6.71
CA ALA A 348 -1.04 -21.79 -7.72
C ALA A 348 -1.76 -20.48 -7.37
N VAL A 349 -2.91 -20.55 -6.70
CA VAL A 349 -3.74 -19.37 -6.37
C VAL A 349 -3.31 -18.69 -5.07
N LEU A 350 -2.96 -19.47 -4.04
CA LEU A 350 -2.67 -18.95 -2.70
C LEU A 350 -1.57 -17.87 -2.66
N PRO A 351 -0.45 -17.98 -3.38
CA PRO A 351 0.58 -16.94 -3.40
C PRO A 351 0.03 -15.57 -3.84
N TYR A 352 -0.84 -15.54 -4.86
CA TYR A 352 -1.48 -14.28 -5.28
C TYR A 352 -2.38 -13.72 -4.19
N VAL A 353 -3.15 -14.57 -3.49
CA VAL A 353 -3.99 -14.15 -2.36
C VAL A 353 -3.13 -13.53 -1.25
N GLY A 354 -2.03 -14.19 -0.87
CA GLY A 354 -1.14 -13.69 0.17
C GLY A 354 -0.44 -12.38 -0.20
N GLN A 355 0.08 -12.28 -1.44
CA GLN A 355 0.71 -11.08 -1.97
C GLN A 355 -0.27 -9.90 -2.01
N LEU A 356 -1.48 -10.11 -2.56
CA LEU A 356 -2.49 -9.07 -2.66
C LEU A 356 -2.99 -8.63 -1.27
N ALA A 357 -3.09 -9.55 -0.31
CA ALA A 357 -3.45 -9.21 1.07
C ALA A 357 -2.40 -8.30 1.71
N LEU A 358 -1.11 -8.66 1.63
CA LEU A 358 -0.02 -7.83 2.17
C LEU A 358 0.10 -6.48 1.44
N ALA A 359 -0.06 -6.47 0.11
CA ALA A 359 -0.10 -5.24 -0.68
C ALA A 359 -1.26 -4.33 -0.25
N ALA A 360 -2.47 -4.90 -0.08
CA ALA A 360 -3.63 -4.16 0.41
C ALA A 360 -3.41 -3.63 1.83
N ALA A 361 -2.77 -4.40 2.71
CA ALA A 361 -2.40 -3.96 4.06
C ALA A 361 -1.45 -2.74 4.00
N ALA A 362 -0.41 -2.80 3.15
CA ALA A 362 0.53 -1.70 2.96
C ALA A 362 -0.16 -0.42 2.44
N VAL A 363 -1.00 -0.53 1.41
CA VAL A 363 -1.82 0.59 0.90
C VAL A 363 -2.73 1.15 1.99
N ALA A 364 -3.38 0.27 2.76
CA ALA A 364 -4.23 0.65 3.87
C ALA A 364 -3.45 1.30 5.03
N VAL A 365 -2.14 1.10 5.19
CA VAL A 365 -1.31 1.93 6.09
C VAL A 365 -1.10 3.33 5.50
N GLY A 366 -0.80 3.42 4.20
CA GLY A 366 -0.56 4.69 3.49
C GLY A 366 -1.70 5.70 3.55
N TRP A 367 -2.94 5.21 3.43
CA TRP A 367 -4.13 6.07 3.29
C TRP A 367 -4.75 6.57 4.60
N ALA A 368 -4.03 6.58 5.73
CA ALA A 368 -4.63 6.92 7.03
C ALA A 368 -5.42 8.26 6.97
N PRO A 369 -6.60 8.35 7.62
CA PRO A 369 -7.52 9.48 7.41
C PRO A 369 -6.93 10.79 7.93
N ARG A 370 -7.29 11.92 7.30
CA ARG A 370 -6.77 13.27 7.62
C ARG A 370 -7.04 13.63 9.07
N VAL A 371 -6.11 14.30 9.74
CA VAL A 371 -6.33 14.85 11.09
C VAL A 371 -7.29 16.03 10.94
N ALA A 372 -8.43 15.99 11.61
CA ALA A 372 -9.33 17.14 11.64
C ALA A 372 -8.68 18.21 12.52
N SER A 373 -8.70 19.47 12.07
CA SER A 373 -8.24 20.57 12.91
C SER A 373 -9.34 20.88 13.93
N ALA A 374 -9.01 20.79 15.22
CA ALA A 374 -9.90 21.03 16.37
C ALA A 374 -10.64 22.38 16.32
N ARG A 375 -10.17 23.34 15.53
CA ARG A 375 -10.76 24.67 15.35
C ARG A 375 -12.11 24.70 14.62
N SER A 376 -12.54 23.61 14.00
CA SER A 376 -13.88 23.51 13.38
C SER A 376 -14.98 23.21 14.41
N ALA A 377 -14.61 22.73 15.60
CA ALA A 377 -15.51 22.70 16.74
C ALA A 377 -15.48 24.08 17.41
N SER A 378 -15.90 25.12 16.67
CA SER A 378 -16.24 26.38 17.32
C SER A 378 -17.51 26.11 18.13
N PRO A 379 -17.49 26.24 19.47
CA PRO A 379 -18.70 26.22 20.27
C PRO A 379 -19.41 27.55 20.02
N LEU A 380 -20.03 27.71 18.85
CA LEU A 380 -21.01 28.76 18.65
C LEU A 380 -22.26 28.37 19.44
N GLY A 381 -22.24 28.76 20.71
CA GLY A 381 -23.40 29.25 21.45
C GLY A 381 -24.54 28.28 21.64
N SER A 382 -24.44 27.41 22.65
CA SER A 382 -25.58 27.29 23.57
C SER A 382 -25.56 28.53 24.48
N VAL A 383 -25.99 29.68 23.94
CA VAL A 383 -26.46 30.78 24.78
C VAL A 383 -27.80 30.30 25.33
N THR A 384 -27.77 29.61 26.47
CA THR A 384 -28.95 29.49 27.31
C THR A 384 -29.21 30.89 27.88
N THR A 385 -30.15 31.61 27.26
CA THR A 385 -30.76 32.77 27.90
C THR A 385 -31.48 32.32 29.19
N PRO A 386 -31.39 33.11 30.27
CA PRO A 386 -31.97 32.79 31.57
C PRO A 386 -33.50 32.70 31.55
#